data_AF-A0A5F2HVU2-F1
#
_entry.id   AF-A0A5F2HVU2-F1
#
_cell.length_a   1.000
_cell.length_b   1.000
_cell.length_c   1.000
_cell.angle_alpha   90.00
_cell.angle_beta   90.00
_cell.angle_gamma   90.00
#
_symmetry.space_group_name_H-M   'P 1'
#
loop_
_entity.id
_entity.type
_entity.pdbx_description
1 polymer ?
#
loop_
_entity_poly.entity_id
_entity_poly.type
_entity_poly.pdbx_seq_one_letter_code
_entity_poly.pdbx_strand_id
1 'polypeptide(L)'
;GEFFMLGAVLAWAISTMIAGHPAIGFVAALVIAPLVVGLVALIAERLVLRRLYYNPEGTIVATIGMLYIIQQLALTFYGPEARPVEPPFSYRILLPWFGYSGYKLSVVAASALLLVLTWLVLTRTK
;
A
#
# COMPACT_ATOMS: atom_id res chain seq x y z
N GLY A 1 2.22 7.48 -8.33
CA GLY A 1 3.04 6.95 -7.23
C GLY A 1 2.59 7.44 -5.86
N GLU A 2 2.04 8.65 -5.75
CA GLU A 2 1.61 9.28 -4.48
C GLU A 2 0.59 8.44 -3.67
N PHE A 3 -0.40 7.82 -4.32
CA PHE A 3 -1.35 6.93 -3.63
C PHE A 3 -0.67 5.69 -3.03
N PHE A 4 0.41 5.19 -3.65
CA PHE A 4 1.20 4.10 -3.09
C PHE A 4 1.96 4.57 -1.85
N MET A 5 2.53 5.77 -1.89
CA MET A 5 3.18 6.39 -0.72
C MET A 5 2.18 6.62 0.42
N LEU A 6 0.99 7.19 0.13
CA LEU A 6 -0.09 7.32 1.12
C LEU A 6 -0.46 5.96 1.73
N GLY A 7 -0.53 4.91 0.91
CA GLY A 7 -0.78 3.56 1.41
C GLY A 7 0.28 3.08 2.38
N ALA A 8 1.56 3.35 2.11
CA ALA A 8 2.64 3.00 3.03
C ALA A 8 2.56 3.79 4.35
N VAL A 9 2.28 5.10 4.28
CA VAL A 9 2.10 5.96 5.47
C VAL A 9 0.90 5.51 6.31
N LEU A 10 -0.23 5.22 5.67
CA LEU A 10 -1.42 4.72 6.34
C LEU A 10 -1.22 3.33 6.92
N ALA A 11 -0.52 2.43 6.21
CA ALA A 11 -0.18 1.11 6.74
C ALA A 11 0.66 1.21 8.00
N TRP A 12 1.67 2.10 8.02
CA TRP A 12 2.43 2.40 9.22
C TRP A 12 1.55 2.97 10.34
N ALA A 13 0.73 3.98 10.04
CA ALA A 13 -0.14 4.62 11.03
C ALA A 13 -1.11 3.61 11.67
N ILE A 14 -1.77 2.78 10.86
CA ILE A 14 -2.70 1.75 11.32
C ILE A 14 -1.97 0.68 12.15
N SER A 15 -0.81 0.22 11.68
CA SER A 15 -0.02 -0.78 12.42
C SER A 15 0.46 -0.25 13.78
N THR A 16 0.71 1.05 13.90
CA THR A 16 1.18 1.69 15.13
C THR A 16 0.02 2.04 16.08
N MET A 17 -1.17 2.37 15.55
CA MET A 17 -2.35 2.69 16.36
C MET A 17 -2.97 1.45 17.02
N ILE A 18 -2.83 0.27 16.42
CA ILE A 18 -3.37 -0.98 16.98
C ILE A 18 -2.37 -1.53 18.00
N ALA A 19 -2.55 -1.16 19.27
CA ALA A 19 -1.77 -1.69 20.37
C ALA A 19 -2.06 -3.19 20.57
N GLY A 20 -1.06 -4.06 20.43
CA GLY A 20 -1.19 -5.50 20.58
C GLY A 20 -0.04 -6.29 19.95
N HIS A 21 -0.28 -7.57 19.62
CA HIS A 21 0.71 -8.41 18.96
C HIS A 21 1.01 -7.85 17.54
N PRO A 22 2.28 -7.69 17.13
CA PRO A 22 2.66 -7.19 15.80
C PRO A 22 1.93 -7.85 14.62
N ALA A 23 1.55 -9.13 14.77
CA ALA A 23 0.76 -9.85 13.78
C ALA A 23 -0.62 -9.24 13.49
N ILE A 24 -1.30 -8.73 14.51
CA ILE A 24 -2.64 -8.14 14.38
C ILE A 24 -2.54 -6.79 13.68
N GLY A 25 -1.60 -5.95 14.10
CA GLY A 25 -1.33 -4.65 13.47
C GLY A 25 -0.95 -4.80 11.99
N PHE A 26 -0.15 -5.81 11.65
CA PHE A 26 0.22 -6.10 10.27
C PHE A 26 -0.97 -6.53 9.41
N VAL A 27 -1.77 -7.49 9.86
CA VAL A 27 -2.94 -7.99 9.11
C VAL A 27 -3.99 -6.89 8.95
N ALA A 28 -4.23 -6.10 10.00
CA ALA A 28 -5.13 -4.96 9.94
C ALA A 28 -4.62 -3.91 8.95
N ALA A 29 -3.32 -3.56 8.97
CA ALA A 29 -2.73 -2.65 8.00
C ALA A 29 -2.84 -3.18 6.56
N LEU A 30 -2.65 -4.49 6.34
CA LEU A 30 -2.74 -5.13 5.03
C LEU A 30 -4.14 -4.97 4.40
N VAL A 31 -5.20 -4.97 5.21
CA VAL A 31 -6.60 -4.85 4.73
C VAL A 31 -7.07 -3.40 4.73
N ILE A 32 -6.87 -2.68 5.84
CA ILE A 32 -7.45 -1.35 6.05
C ILE A 32 -6.72 -0.30 5.19
N ALA A 33 -5.39 -0.36 5.06
CA ALA A 33 -4.65 0.64 4.29
C ALA A 33 -5.09 0.73 2.82
N PRO A 34 -5.16 -0.36 2.02
CA PRO A 34 -5.63 -0.27 0.64
C PRO A 34 -7.09 0.14 0.53
N LEU A 35 -7.95 -0.23 1.49
CA LEU A 35 -9.36 0.21 1.51
C LEU A 35 -9.47 1.73 1.70
N VAL A 36 -8.73 2.29 2.65
CA VAL A 36 -8.73 3.74 2.91
C VAL A 36 -8.14 4.49 1.72
N VAL A 37 -7.00 4.04 1.17
CA VAL A 37 -6.42 4.65 -0.04
C VAL A 37 -7.37 4.57 -1.23
N GLY A 38 -8.01 3.42 -1.43
CA GLY A 38 -9.00 3.23 -2.50
C GLY A 38 -10.18 4.17 -2.36
N LEU A 39 -10.68 4.39 -1.13
CA LEU A 39 -11.72 5.35 -0.85
C LEU A 39 -11.28 6.79 -1.16
N VAL A 40 -10.07 7.17 -0.75
CA VAL A 40 -9.49 8.50 -1.05
C VAL A 40 -9.34 8.69 -2.55
N ALA A 41 -8.84 7.68 -3.28
CA ALA A 41 -8.72 7.70 -4.72
C ALA A 41 -10.09 7.86 -5.42
N LEU A 42 -11.11 7.14 -4.95
CA LEU A 42 -12.47 7.23 -5.50
C LEU A 42 -13.08 8.61 -5.25
N ILE A 43 -12.89 9.18 -4.06
CA ILE A 43 -13.34 10.54 -3.73
C ILE A 43 -12.64 11.57 -4.63
N ALA A 44 -11.32 11.44 -4.78
CA ALA A 44 -10.50 12.29 -5.64
C ALA A 44 -10.97 12.25 -7.10
N GLU A 45 -11.23 11.05 -7.64
CA GLU A 45 -11.76 10.87 -8.98
C GLU A 45 -13.13 11.53 -9.13
N ARG A 46 -14.04 11.31 -8.18
CA ARG A 46 -15.42 11.80 -8.26
C ARG A 46 -15.53 13.31 -8.09
N LEU A 47 -14.69 13.92 -7.26
CA LEU A 47 -14.75 15.36 -6.97
C LEU A 47 -13.95 16.19 -7.96
N VAL A 48 -12.78 15.72 -8.39
CA VAL A 48 -11.87 16.51 -9.22
C VAL A 48 -11.98 16.08 -10.68
N LEU A 49 -11.62 14.83 -10.99
CA LEU A 49 -11.51 14.37 -12.38
C LEU A 49 -12.85 14.37 -13.10
N ARG A 50 -13.92 13.91 -12.44
CA ARG A 50 -15.26 13.84 -13.04
C ARG A 50 -15.85 15.22 -13.37
N ARG A 51 -15.41 16.29 -12.71
CA ARG A 51 -15.89 17.66 -12.96
C ARG A 51 -15.18 18.37 -14.11
N LEU A 52 -14.07 17.81 -14.59
CA LEU A 52 -13.24 18.46 -15.61
C LEU A 52 -13.67 18.20 -17.06
N TYR A 53 -14.80 17.51 -17.27
CA TYR A 53 -15.45 17.30 -18.58
C TYR A 53 -14.48 16.99 -19.73
N TYR A 54 -13.48 16.12 -19.49
CA TYR A 54 -12.52 15.66 -20.50
C TYR A 54 -11.67 16.74 -21.18
N ASN A 55 -11.50 17.93 -20.58
CA ASN A 55 -10.52 18.90 -21.05
C ASN A 55 -9.10 18.37 -20.75
N PRO A 56 -8.26 18.09 -21.77
CA PRO A 56 -6.97 17.43 -21.57
C PRO A 56 -6.00 18.30 -20.76
N GLU A 57 -5.98 19.62 -21.02
CA GLU A 57 -5.15 20.57 -20.28
C GLU A 57 -5.49 20.61 -18.79
N GLY A 58 -6.79 20.72 -18.47
CA GLY A 58 -7.27 20.70 -17.10
C GLY A 58 -6.93 19.40 -16.38
N THR A 59 -7.03 18.26 -17.07
CA THR A 59 -6.78 16.94 -16.47
C THR A 59 -5.32 16.77 -16.07
N ILE A 60 -4.38 17.24 -16.89
CA ILE A 60 -2.95 17.21 -16.57
C ILE A 60 -2.67 18.09 -15.34
N VAL A 61 -3.19 19.32 -15.31
CA VAL A 61 -3.00 20.23 -14.17
C VAL A 61 -3.62 19.65 -12.89
N ALA A 62 -4.81 19.05 -12.98
CA ALA A 62 -5.49 18.44 -11.85
C ALA A 62 -4.74 17.24 -11.29
N THR A 63 -4.23 16.35 -12.15
CA THR A 63 -3.46 15.19 -11.71
C THR A 63 -2.14 15.62 -11.06
N ILE A 64 -1.40 16.55 -11.66
CA ILE A 64 -0.17 17.10 -11.07
C ILE A 64 -0.46 17.80 -9.73
N GLY A 65 -1.48 18.64 -9.67
CA GLY A 65 -1.88 19.33 -8.45
C GLY A 65 -2.27 18.36 -7.34
N MET A 66 -3.01 17.31 -7.69
CA MET A 66 -3.39 16.25 -6.75
C MET A 66 -2.18 15.47 -6.24
N LEU A 67 -1.20 15.18 -7.10
CA LEU A 67 0.05 14.56 -6.68
C LEU A 67 0.74 15.43 -5.60
N TYR A 68 0.91 16.73 -5.85
CA TYR A 68 1.55 17.63 -4.89
C TYR A 68 0.77 17.81 -3.59
N ILE A 69 -0.56 17.89 -3.65
CA ILE A 69 -1.40 17.99 -2.44
C ILE A 69 -1.21 16.74 -1.58
N ILE A 70 -1.25 15.57 -2.19
CA ILE A 70 -1.03 14.31 -1.47
C ILE A 70 0.38 14.27 -0.88
N GLN A 71 1.38 14.67 -1.66
CA GLN A 71 2.77 14.68 -1.23
C GLN A 71 2.98 15.58 -0.02
N GLN A 72 2.45 16.80 -0.08
CA GLN A 72 2.56 17.78 1.00
C GLN A 72 1.82 17.32 2.26
N LEU A 73 0.63 16.73 2.11
CA LEU A 73 -0.08 16.16 3.25
C LEU A 73 0.73 15.04 3.90
N ALA A 74 1.29 14.12 3.11
CA ALA A 74 2.13 13.05 3.62
C ALA A 74 3.35 13.62 4.38
N LEU A 75 4.07 14.58 3.79
CA LEU A 75 5.22 15.22 4.43
C LEU A 75 4.86 15.97 5.72
N THR A 76 3.68 16.60 5.76
CA THR A 76 3.23 17.37 6.92
C THR A 76 2.86 16.47 8.10
N PHE A 77 2.18 15.35 7.86
CA PHE A 77 1.71 14.45 8.93
C PHE A 77 2.75 13.40 9.34
N TYR A 78 3.48 12.84 8.37
CA TYR A 78 4.41 11.72 8.59
C TYR A 78 5.87 12.16 8.70
N GLY A 79 6.23 13.28 8.08
CA GLY A 79 7.62 13.69 7.90
C GLY A 79 8.33 12.91 6.79
N PRO A 80 9.59 13.25 6.48
CA PRO A 80 10.36 12.60 5.41
C PRO A 80 10.98 11.25 5.83
N GLU A 81 10.78 10.81 7.07
CA GLU A 81 11.44 9.63 7.63
C GLU A 81 10.72 8.33 7.26
N ALA A 82 11.43 7.39 6.65
CA ALA A 82 10.89 6.08 6.31
C ALA A 82 10.77 5.20 7.56
N ARG A 83 9.55 5.02 8.08
CA ARG A 83 9.26 4.10 9.19
C ARG A 83 8.68 2.78 8.66
N PRO A 84 9.45 1.69 8.68
CA PRO A 84 8.95 0.40 8.20
C PRO A 84 7.89 -0.16 9.16
N VAL A 85 6.92 -0.88 8.60
CA VAL A 85 5.96 -1.69 9.39
C VAL A 85 6.70 -2.91 9.93
N GLU A 86 6.59 -3.16 11.24
CA GLU A 86 7.24 -4.32 11.85
C GLU A 86 6.66 -5.63 11.29
N PRO A 87 7.52 -6.61 10.93
CA PRO A 87 7.05 -7.87 10.40
C PRO A 87 6.36 -8.69 11.50
N PRO A 88 5.28 -9.40 11.17
CA PRO A 88 4.50 -10.17 12.14
C PRO A 88 5.29 -11.35 12.73
N PHE A 89 6.26 -11.87 11.97
CA PHE A 89 7.11 -12.98 12.35
C PHE A 89 8.56 -12.72 11.90
N SER A 90 9.52 -12.94 12.79
CA SER A 90 10.95 -12.69 12.56
C SER A 90 11.79 -13.97 12.59
N TYR A 91 11.20 -15.11 12.20
CA TYR A 91 11.93 -16.37 12.10
C TYR A 91 13.04 -16.25 11.04
N ARG A 92 14.26 -16.65 11.38
CA ARG A 92 15.40 -16.68 10.45
C ARG A 92 15.78 -18.13 10.18
N ILE A 93 15.82 -18.49 8.91
CA ILE A 93 16.36 -19.77 8.47
C ILE A 93 17.86 -19.58 8.31
N LEU A 94 18.62 -20.12 9.25
CA LEU A 94 20.09 -20.10 9.24
C LEU A 94 20.54 -21.33 8.45
N LEU A 95 21.09 -21.12 7.25
CA LEU A 95 21.90 -22.13 6.57
C LEU A 95 23.35 -21.99 7.03
N PRO A 96 24.19 -23.02 6.87
CA PRO A 96 25.59 -23.00 7.34
C PRO A 96 26.44 -21.85 6.77
N TRP A 97 25.99 -21.21 5.68
CA TRP A 97 26.73 -20.20 4.93
C TRP A 97 26.00 -18.84 4.83
N PHE A 98 24.69 -18.79 5.07
CA PHE A 98 23.88 -17.56 5.01
C PHE A 98 22.55 -17.73 5.77
N GLY A 99 21.98 -16.62 6.27
CA GLY A 99 20.67 -16.60 6.91
C GLY A 99 19.64 -15.84 6.07
N TYR A 100 18.50 -16.47 5.77
CA TYR A 100 17.35 -15.79 5.17
C TYR A 100 16.27 -15.50 6.21
N SER A 101 15.66 -14.31 6.11
CA SER A 101 14.47 -13.97 6.90
C SER A 101 13.27 -14.74 6.34
N GLY A 102 12.63 -15.55 7.20
CA GLY A 102 11.42 -16.29 6.88
C GLY A 102 10.27 -15.38 6.42
N TYR A 103 10.24 -14.12 6.90
CA TYR A 103 9.30 -13.12 6.40
C TYR A 103 9.46 -12.87 4.90
N LYS A 104 10.69 -12.70 4.41
CA LYS A 104 10.94 -12.47 2.97
C LYS A 104 10.51 -13.68 2.14
N LEU A 105 10.77 -14.90 2.63
CA LEU A 105 10.34 -16.13 1.97
C LEU A 105 8.81 -16.24 1.92
N SER A 106 8.13 -15.86 3.01
CA SER A 106 6.65 -15.83 3.05
C SER A 106 6.07 -14.83 2.05
N VAL A 107 6.70 -13.66 1.87
CA VAL A 107 6.29 -12.66 0.87
C VAL A 107 6.46 -13.19 -0.55
N VAL A 108 7.56 -13.89 -0.84
CA VAL A 108 7.79 -14.53 -2.14
C VAL A 108 6.74 -15.61 -2.41
N ALA A 109 6.47 -16.47 -1.42
CA ALA A 109 5.45 -17.50 -1.53
C ALA A 109 4.05 -16.89 -1.75
N ALA A 110 3.69 -15.84 -1.01
CA ALA A 110 2.42 -15.12 -1.20
C ALA A 110 2.32 -14.50 -2.59
N SER A 111 3.41 -13.90 -3.10
CA SER A 111 3.46 -13.33 -4.45
C SER A 111 3.27 -14.40 -5.53
N ALA A 112 3.94 -15.55 -5.39
CA ALA A 112 3.76 -16.68 -6.29
C ALA A 112 2.33 -17.23 -6.25
N LEU A 113 1.75 -17.36 -5.05
CA LEU A 113 0.37 -17.80 -4.86
C LEU A 113 -0.62 -16.84 -5.54
N LEU A 114 -0.46 -15.53 -5.36
CA LEU A 114 -1.29 -14.52 -6.02
C LEU A 114 -1.18 -14.59 -7.54
N LEU A 115 0.02 -14.80 -8.09
CA LEU A 115 0.22 -14.99 -9.53
C LEU A 115 -0.51 -16.23 -10.04
N VAL A 116 -0.39 -17.36 -9.35
CA VAL A 116 -1.08 -18.61 -9.71
C VAL A 116 -2.60 -18.45 -9.59
N LEU A 117 -3.10 -17.82 -8.53
CA LEU A 117 -4.52 -17.52 -8.35
C LEU A 117 -5.05 -16.65 -9.47
N THR A 118 -4.34 -15.56 -9.80
CA THR A 118 -4.75 -14.64 -10.86
C THR A 118 -4.77 -15.35 -12.21
N TRP A 119 -3.75 -16.16 -12.49
CA TRP A 119 -3.71 -16.98 -13.70
C TRP A 119 -4.84 -18.02 -13.75
N LEU A 120 -5.14 -18.69 -12.63
CA LEU A 120 -6.26 -19.63 -12.54
C LEU A 120 -7.61 -18.94 -12.72
N VAL A 121 -7.82 -17.77 -12.12
CA VAL A 121 -9.05 -16.98 -12.30
C VAL A 121 -9.19 -16.57 -13.76
N LEU A 122 -8.16 -16.03 -14.39
CA LEU A 122 -8.21 -15.66 -15.81
C LEU A 122 -8.42 -16.85 -16.75
N THR A 123 -7.87 -18.02 -16.43
CA THR A 123 -8.04 -19.23 -17.25
C THR A 123 -9.36 -19.97 -16.97
N ARG A 124 -9.95 -19.82 -15.78
CA ARG A 124 -11.25 -20.38 -15.40
C ARG A 124 -12.43 -19.48 -15.78
N THR A 125 -12.20 -18.18 -15.89
CA THR A 125 -13.21 -17.20 -16.32
C THR A 125 -13.09 -17.05 -17.84
N LYS A 126 -13.61 -18.04 -18.58
CA LYS A 126 -13.98 -17.86 -19.99
C LYS A 126 -15.36 -17.24 -20.08
#